data_AF-A0A4S0IU11-F1
#
_entry.id   AF-A0A4S0IU11-F1
#
_cell.length_a   1.000
_cell.length_b   1.000
_cell.length_c   1.000
_cell.angle_alpha   90.00
_cell.angle_beta   90.00
_cell.angle_gamma   90.00
#
_symmetry.space_group_name_H-M   'P 1'
#
loop_
_entity.id
_entity.type
_entity.pdbx_description
1 polymer ?
#
loop_
_entity_poly.entity_id
_entity_poly.type
_entity_poly.pdbx_seq_one_letter_code
_entity_poly.pdbx_strand_id
1 'polypeptide(L)'
;ITSGASSDIEQATKLARAMVTRWGFSDKLGHVAYGDNQEEVFLGHSVARQQNISEETAQIIDAEVRRLIDDAYSTAKTVLTKKKKDWIALAEGLLEYETLTGEEIK
;
A
#
# COMPACT_ATOMS: atom_id res chain seq x y z
N ILE A 1 12.90 -13.45 -4.82
CA ILE A 1 12.40 -12.06 -4.67
C ILE A 1 13.17 -11.23 -5.69
N THR A 2 12.48 -10.57 -6.62
CA THR A 2 13.09 -9.77 -7.70
C THR A 2 12.95 -8.28 -7.39
N SER A 3 13.82 -7.45 -7.95
CA SER A 3 13.78 -5.99 -7.77
C SER A 3 12.59 -5.31 -8.47
N GLY A 4 11.86 -6.01 -9.33
CA GLY A 4 10.72 -5.45 -10.08
C GLY A 4 9.51 -5.07 -9.21
N ALA A 5 9.36 -5.67 -8.04
CA ALA A 5 8.25 -5.39 -7.12
C ALA A 5 8.51 -4.18 -6.20
N SER A 6 9.63 -3.48 -6.34
CA SER A 6 9.99 -2.36 -5.46
C SER A 6 8.96 -1.22 -5.50
N SER A 7 8.48 -0.88 -6.70
CA SER A 7 7.46 0.16 -6.91
C SER A 7 6.14 -0.20 -6.22
N ASP A 8 5.70 -1.46 -6.31
CA ASP A 8 4.47 -1.91 -5.68
C ASP A 8 4.56 -1.87 -4.16
N ILE A 9 5.70 -2.29 -3.59
CA ILE A 9 5.96 -2.23 -2.15
C ILE A 9 5.95 -0.78 -1.66
N GLU A 10 6.59 0.13 -2.39
CA GLU A 10 6.62 1.55 -2.05
C GLU A 10 5.21 2.15 -2.06
N GLN A 11 4.44 1.91 -3.13
CA GLN A 11 3.07 2.40 -3.26
C GLN A 11 2.15 1.84 -2.18
N ALA A 12 2.21 0.53 -1.92
CA ALA A 12 1.44 -0.12 -0.86
C ALA A 12 1.78 0.45 0.52
N THR A 13 3.08 0.68 0.79
CA THR A 13 3.54 1.25 2.06
C THR A 13 3.05 2.69 2.24
N LYS A 14 3.12 3.51 1.18
CA LYS A 14 2.62 4.89 1.20
C LYS A 14 1.12 4.94 1.46
N LEU A 15 0.35 4.07 0.80
CA LEU A 15 -1.08 3.96 0.99
C LEU A 15 -1.42 3.52 2.42
N ALA A 16 -0.79 2.46 2.92
CA ALA A 16 -1.01 1.96 4.28
C ALA A 16 -0.67 3.02 5.33
N ARG A 17 0.42 3.77 5.15
CA ARG A 17 0.76 4.90 6.03
C ARG A 17 -0.34 5.96 6.02
N ALA A 18 -0.86 6.35 4.85
CA ALA A 18 -1.97 7.30 4.76
C ALA A 18 -3.26 6.76 5.41
N MET A 19 -3.57 5.48 5.25
CA MET A 19 -4.70 4.83 5.92
C MET A 19 -4.62 4.99 7.44
N VAL A 20 -3.45 4.69 8.01
CA VAL A 20 -3.21 4.75 9.46
C VAL A 20 -3.19 6.19 9.96
N THR A 21 -2.46 7.08 9.30
CA THR A 21 -2.18 8.42 9.84
C THR A 21 -3.17 9.49 9.42
N ARG A 22 -3.88 9.33 8.29
CA ARG A 22 -4.82 10.34 7.77
C ARG A 22 -6.27 9.89 7.81
N TRP A 23 -6.54 8.61 7.61
CA TRP A 23 -7.91 8.09 7.48
C TRP A 23 -8.41 7.35 8.73
N GLY A 24 -7.57 7.17 9.74
CA GLY A 24 -7.97 6.57 11.01
C GLY A 24 -8.19 5.05 10.94
N PHE A 25 -7.50 4.34 10.06
CA PHE A 25 -7.60 2.87 9.92
C PHE A 25 -6.82 2.10 11.02
N SER A 26 -6.64 2.71 12.18
CA SER A 26 -6.00 2.08 13.34
C SER A 26 -6.86 2.30 14.58
N ASP A 27 -7.39 1.22 15.14
CA ASP A 27 -8.15 1.26 16.39
C ASP A 27 -7.30 1.75 17.56
N LYS A 28 -5.97 1.54 17.50
CA LYS A 28 -5.02 1.96 18.55
C LYS A 28 -4.75 3.46 18.54
N LEU A 29 -4.75 4.07 17.36
CA LEU A 29 -4.49 5.49 17.16
C LEU A 29 -5.80 6.30 17.08
N GLY A 30 -6.92 5.62 16.87
CA GLY A 30 -8.23 6.23 16.73
C GLY A 30 -8.35 7.10 15.48
N HIS A 31 -9.39 7.94 15.48
CA HIS A 31 -9.75 8.79 14.34
C HIS A 31 -9.03 10.13 14.40
N VAL A 32 -7.72 10.11 14.65
CA VAL A 32 -6.88 11.31 14.73
C VAL A 32 -6.00 11.40 13.50
N ALA A 33 -5.96 12.58 12.89
CA ALA A 33 -5.04 12.86 11.79
C ALA A 33 -3.65 13.16 12.35
N TYR A 34 -2.76 12.17 12.30
CA TYR A 34 -1.34 12.31 12.55
C TYR A 34 -0.72 12.85 11.25
N GLY A 35 -0.60 14.17 11.16
CA GLY A 35 -0.34 14.84 9.89
C GLY A 35 0.98 14.41 9.24
N ASP A 36 1.01 14.51 7.90
CA ASP A 36 2.17 15.17 7.30
C ASP A 36 1.72 16.06 6.13
N ASN A 37 2.24 17.28 6.14
CA ASN A 37 1.98 18.37 5.19
C ASN A 37 2.50 17.97 3.80
N GLN A 38 1.62 17.47 2.94
CA GLN A 38 1.84 17.48 1.49
C GLN A 38 0.84 18.41 0.79
N GLU A 39 0.42 19.48 1.45
CA GLU A 39 -0.39 20.52 0.81
C GLU A 39 0.50 21.73 0.48
N GLU A 40 0.88 21.75 -0.79
CA GLU A 40 1.23 22.90 -1.65
C GLU A 40 2.30 23.89 -1.18
N VAL A 41 3.44 23.84 -1.89
CA VAL A 41 4.37 24.97 -2.00
C VAL A 41 3.69 26.04 -2.86
N PHE A 42 2.97 26.96 -2.24
CA PHE A 42 2.53 28.19 -2.90
C PHE A 42 2.94 29.39 -2.04
N LEU A 43 3.78 30.27 -2.61
CA LEU A 43 4.22 31.57 -2.06
C LEU A 43 5.26 31.56 -0.92
N GLY A 44 6.31 30.73 -1.05
CA GLY A 44 7.63 31.07 -0.49
C GLY A 44 7.78 31.12 1.04
N HIS A 45 6.81 30.65 1.82
CA HIS A 45 6.91 30.49 3.27
C HIS A 45 6.47 29.09 3.70
N SER A 46 7.29 28.09 3.41
CA SER A 46 7.12 26.76 4.00
C SER A 46 7.58 26.81 5.46
N VAL A 47 6.67 27.16 6.38
CA VAL A 47 6.84 26.76 7.78
C VAL A 47 6.41 25.30 7.83
N ALA A 48 7.35 24.39 7.58
CA ALA A 48 7.17 22.99 7.89
C ALA A 48 6.91 22.87 9.40
N ARG A 49 5.64 22.90 9.82
CA ARG A 49 5.27 22.40 11.13
C ARG A 49 5.44 20.89 11.07
N GLN A 50 6.65 20.42 11.35
CA GLN A 50 6.85 19.06 11.81
C GLN A 50 5.93 18.89 13.02
N GLN A 51 4.82 18.16 12.85
CA GLN A 51 4.09 17.71 14.01
C GLN A 51 5.04 16.79 14.77
N ASN A 52 5.38 17.17 16.00
CA ASN A 52 6.22 16.36 16.87
C ASN A 52 5.41 15.13 17.31
N ILE A 53 5.37 14.12 16.46
CA ILE A 53 4.86 12.80 16.80
C ILE A 53 5.82 12.21 17.84
N SER A 54 5.28 11.73 18.97
CA SER A 54 6.10 11.07 19.98
C SER A 54 6.69 9.78 19.41
N GLU A 55 7.86 9.36 19.91
CA GLU A 55 8.49 8.11 19.48
C GLU A 55 7.56 6.91 19.67
N GLU A 56 6.83 6.87 20.80
CA GLU A 56 5.82 5.86 21.09
C GLU A 56 4.73 5.82 20.01
N THR A 57 4.19 6.98 19.62
CA THR A 57 3.19 7.06 18.55
C THR A 57 3.75 6.62 17.20
N ALA A 58 5.00 6.99 16.88
CA ALA A 58 5.64 6.58 15.63
C ALA A 58 5.82 5.05 15.55
N GLN A 59 6.22 4.41 16.66
CA GLN A 59 6.31 2.96 16.75
C GLN A 59 4.95 2.28 16.54
N ILE A 60 3.87 2.85 17.10
CA ILE A 60 2.51 2.34 16.88
C ILE A 60 2.10 2.48 15.40
N ILE A 61 2.38 3.62 14.76
CA ILE A 61 2.10 3.84 13.33
C ILE A 61 2.82 2.78 12.49
N ASP A 62 4.12 2.58 12.71
CA ASP A 62 4.90 1.63 11.92
C ASP A 62 4.41 0.18 12.11
N ALA A 63 4.00 -0.19 13.33
CA ALA A 63 3.41 -1.49 13.61
C ALA A 63 2.08 -1.71 12.87
N GLU A 64 1.20 -0.71 12.83
CA GLU A 64 -0.09 -0.81 12.14
C GLU A 64 0.07 -0.80 10.62
N VAL A 65 1.02 -0.02 10.08
CA VAL A 65 1.36 -0.06 8.65
C VAL A 65 1.84 -1.45 8.26
N ARG A 66 2.74 -2.07 9.04
CA ARG A 66 3.19 -3.44 8.80
C ARG A 66 2.03 -4.42 8.81
N ARG A 67 1.15 -4.33 9.82
CA ARG A 67 -0.03 -5.20 9.94
C ARG A 67 -0.92 -5.13 8.69
N LEU A 68 -1.22 -3.92 8.21
CA LEU A 68 -2.04 -3.75 7.00
C LEU A 68 -1.39 -4.36 5.76
N ILE A 69 -0.08 -4.19 5.58
CA ILE A 69 0.65 -4.77 4.44
C ILE A 69 0.65 -6.30 4.51
N ASP A 70 0.91 -6.87 5.69
CA ASP A 70 0.95 -8.31 5.89
C ASP A 70 -0.44 -8.94 5.65
N ASP A 71 -1.51 -8.32 6.16
CA ASP A 71 -2.90 -8.74 5.94
C ASP A 71 -3.27 -8.68 4.45
N ALA A 72 -2.89 -7.60 3.76
CA ALA A 72 -3.13 -7.43 2.34
C ALA A 72 -2.38 -8.48 1.50
N TYR A 73 -1.11 -8.75 1.83
CA TYR A 73 -0.29 -9.77 1.19
C TYR A 73 -0.89 -11.18 1.38
N SER A 74 -1.29 -11.51 2.61
CA SER A 74 -1.95 -12.78 2.93
C SER A 74 -3.25 -12.96 2.14
N THR A 75 -4.05 -11.90 2.05
CA THR A 75 -5.30 -11.89 1.27
C THR A 75 -5.02 -12.10 -0.21
N ALA A 76 -4.09 -11.35 -0.79
CA ALA A 76 -3.70 -11.49 -2.19
C ALA A 76 -3.20 -12.90 -2.50
N LYS A 77 -2.32 -13.45 -1.66
CA LYS A 77 -1.82 -14.83 -1.78
C LYS A 77 -2.95 -15.84 -1.72
N THR A 78 -3.92 -15.64 -0.83
CA THR A 78 -5.10 -16.51 -0.70
C THR A 78 -5.95 -16.48 -1.97
N VAL A 79 -6.22 -15.30 -2.53
CA VAL A 79 -6.97 -15.15 -3.78
C VAL A 79 -6.25 -15.83 -4.94
N LEU A 80 -4.95 -15.57 -5.12
CA LEU A 80 -4.14 -16.18 -6.18
C LEU A 80 -4.06 -17.71 -6.02
N THR A 81 -3.99 -18.21 -4.79
CA THR A 81 -3.98 -19.66 -4.54
C THR A 81 -5.32 -20.30 -4.87
N LYS A 82 -6.44 -19.65 -4.49
CA LYS A 82 -7.79 -20.13 -4.82
C LYS A 82 -8.06 -20.12 -6.33
N LYS A 83 -7.51 -19.14 -7.04
CA LYS A 83 -7.64 -18.94 -8.49
C LYS A 83 -6.44 -19.48 -9.28
N LYS A 84 -5.78 -20.51 -8.74
CA LYS A 84 -4.52 -21.03 -9.30
C LYS A 84 -4.63 -21.46 -10.75
N LYS A 85 -5.71 -22.15 -11.11
CA LYS A 85 -5.91 -22.62 -12.50
C LYS A 85 -6.04 -21.44 -13.45
N ASP A 86 -6.83 -20.44 -13.07
CA ASP A 86 -7.15 -19.28 -13.89
C ASP A 86 -5.90 -18.42 -14.16
N TRP A 87 -5.10 -18.10 -13.13
CA TRP A 87 -3.91 -17.26 -13.35
C TRP A 87 -2.79 -18.02 -14.07
N ILE A 88 -2.70 -19.36 -13.93
CA ILE A 88 -1.74 -20.17 -14.70
C ILE A 88 -2.11 -20.15 -16.18
N ALA A 89 -3.39 -20.35 -16.52
CA ALA A 89 -3.86 -20.28 -17.90
C ALA A 89 -3.59 -18.90 -18.53
N LEU A 90 -3.79 -17.84 -17.75
CA LEU A 90 -3.45 -16.48 -18.17
C LEU A 90 -1.94 -16.31 -18.42
N ALA A 91 -1.10 -16.82 -17.52
CA ALA A 91 0.35 -16.74 -17.66
C ALA A 91 0.87 -17.52 -18.88
N GLU A 92 0.31 -18.71 -19.13
CA GLU A 92 0.61 -19.51 -20.33
C GLU A 92 0.17 -18.79 -21.61
N GLY A 93 -1.04 -18.20 -21.62
CA GLY A 93 -1.50 -17.40 -22.75
C GLY A 93 -0.61 -16.18 -23.02
N LEU A 94 -0.16 -15.48 -21.98
CA LEU A 94 0.78 -14.36 -22.14
C LEU A 94 2.16 -14.79 -22.64
N LEU A 95 2.61 -16.01 -22.31
CA LEU A 95 3.86 -16.54 -22.85
C LEU A 95 3.75 -16.85 -24.35
N GLU A 96 2.60 -17.33 -24.80
CA GLU A 96 2.37 -17.68 -26.21
C GLU A 96 2.10 -16.45 -27.09
N TYR A 97 1.26 -15.52 -26.61
CA TYR A 97 0.73 -14.42 -27.41
C TYR A 97 1.35 -13.05 -27.08
N GLU A 98 2.21 -12.96 -26.05
CA GLU A 98 2.86 -11.75 -25.51
C GLU A 98 1.90 -10.67 -24.94
N THR A 99 0.69 -10.55 -25.49
CA THR A 99 -0.35 -9.60 -25.08
C THR A 99 -1.71 -10.28 -25.15
N LEU A 100 -2.55 -10.04 -24.14
CA LEU A 100 -3.95 -10.46 -24.11
C LEU A 100 -4.83 -9.25 -23.81
N THR A 101 -5.96 -9.15 -24.51
CA THR A 101 -6.97 -8.13 -24.30
C THR A 101 -7.93 -8.52 -23.17
N GLY A 102 -8.63 -7.54 -22.60
CA GLY A 102 -9.59 -7.79 -21.52
C GLY A 102 -10.78 -8.69 -21.91
N GLU A 103 -11.10 -8.80 -23.21
CA GLU A 103 -12.12 -9.73 -23.70
C GLU A 103 -11.61 -11.18 -23.74
N GLU A 104 -10.32 -11.38 -24.03
CA GLU A 104 -9.67 -12.70 -24.07
C GLU A 104 -9.40 -13.28 -22.68
N ILE A 105 -9.40 -12.44 -21.64
CA ILE A 105 -9.12 -12.81 -20.23
C ILE A 105 -10.40 -13.21 -19.47
N LYS A 106 -11.58 -12.88 -20.00
CA LYS A 106 -12.87 -13.05 -19.31
C LYS A 106 -13.34 -14.50 -19.16
#